data_AF-A0A9W7ACU1-F1
#
_entry.id   AF-A0A9W7ACU1-F1
#
_cell.length_a   1.000
_cell.length_b   1.000
_cell.length_c   1.000
_cell.angle_alpha   90.00
_cell.angle_beta   90.00
_cell.angle_gamma   90.00
#
_symmetry.space_group_name_H-M   'P 1'
#
loop_
_entity.id
_entity.type
_entity.pdbx_description
1 polymer ?
#
loop_
_entity_poly.entity_id
_entity_poly.type
_entity_poly.pdbx_seq_one_letter_code
_entity_poly.pdbx_strand_id
1 'polypeptide(L)'
;MRILMLEFLLLTIYAWFGTVVFANDTEEGTTSFSDFPSAMWSLWVLLTTANFPNVMMPAYSKNRATFLYFASFLLVAYYFMMNLLLAAIYSDYDRFMKAKRERVEQNQKANLEEAFALLDVKDEQEISKDTVSSLFDFLNEHCPNVGYIDSVRANLLFAVLDSSGDNLVDVDEFLHFCQVLSLEFSSADSYRGWLELNFPSQWKRVNAIVEDRKFAVLVDWILVLNAGIIALQSQHELVGDKESGNETSAEIWGWECYETVFTFLYFFEMILRVLSSGWKGYWELNRNKFDFVVTVITVGVSLFVYYPNQENDHRWIRYVMMFRLLRLLRLVVALEQFQVIGATLTEVLPNASRMLLVLFCTFYLFSTIGVLLFGGLINSDPESVYSERLKGTEFDESDFWANSFNDHCSAFVTLFELLVVNNWTVTCDGFAAASNSKLTRLFFVLFHLIGVVVINNLVISFVVEAFMTEYSAAGSRSKRRSNTTDRGVTVSSQHATFDATSITGTKSGVQGTYYAKVGRRGVGSRRKSSFLMNIFARDKVFSTSEKKGLAMLPKLDEEL
;
A
#
# COMPACT_ATOMS: atom_id res chain seq x y z
N MET A 1 -25.65 8.77 -8.37
CA MET A 1 -27.08 8.42 -8.66
C MET A 1 -27.49 8.67 -10.11
N ARG A 2 -27.34 9.89 -10.66
CA ARG A 2 -27.80 10.19 -12.04
C ARG A 2 -27.19 9.29 -13.13
N ILE A 3 -25.89 8.98 -13.02
CA ILE A 3 -25.20 8.10 -13.99
C ILE A 3 -25.72 6.66 -13.91
N LEU A 4 -25.94 6.12 -12.71
CA LEU A 4 -26.54 4.78 -12.53
C LEU A 4 -27.96 4.69 -13.12
N MET A 5 -28.76 5.75 -13.01
CA MET A 5 -30.09 5.79 -13.63
C MET A 5 -30.00 5.82 -15.16
N LEU A 6 -29.04 6.56 -15.72
CA LEU A 6 -28.79 6.58 -17.16
C LEU A 6 -28.31 5.22 -17.67
N GLU A 7 -27.46 4.53 -16.90
CA GLU A 7 -27.00 3.17 -17.21
C GLU A 7 -28.15 2.17 -17.22
N PHE A 8 -29.00 2.19 -16.20
CA PHE A 8 -30.18 1.34 -16.14
C PHE A 8 -31.16 1.61 -17.29
N LEU A 9 -31.33 2.88 -17.67
CA LEU A 9 -32.15 3.27 -18.81
C LEU A 9 -31.56 2.75 -20.13
N LEU A 10 -30.25 2.88 -20.33
CA LEU A 10 -29.56 2.36 -21.51
C LEU A 10 -29.74 0.85 -21.62
N LEU A 11 -29.53 0.14 -20.53
CA LEU A 11 -29.69 -1.31 -20.46
C LEU A 11 -31.14 -1.73 -20.74
N THR A 12 -32.12 -0.98 -20.24
CA THR A 12 -33.56 -1.17 -20.53
C THR A 12 -33.86 -1.00 -22.03
N ILE A 13 -33.33 0.05 -22.66
CA ILE A 13 -33.52 0.31 -24.09
C ILE A 13 -32.90 -0.84 -24.90
N TYR A 14 -31.65 -1.20 -24.62
CA TYR A 14 -30.99 -2.29 -25.34
C TYR A 14 -31.67 -3.63 -25.12
N ALA A 15 -32.17 -3.92 -23.91
CA ALA A 15 -32.91 -5.15 -23.64
C ALA A 15 -34.18 -5.22 -24.48
N TRP A 16 -34.94 -4.11 -24.55
CA TRP A 16 -36.13 -4.03 -25.38
C TRP A 16 -35.82 -4.18 -26.88
N PHE A 17 -34.77 -3.53 -27.38
CA PHE A 17 -34.34 -3.73 -28.77
C PHE A 17 -33.88 -5.18 -29.01
N GLY A 18 -33.12 -5.76 -28.08
CA GLY A 18 -32.61 -7.13 -28.19
C GLY A 18 -33.72 -8.16 -28.26
N THR A 19 -34.76 -8.04 -27.42
CA THR A 19 -35.91 -8.96 -27.48
C THR A 19 -36.67 -8.86 -28.79
N VAL A 20 -36.76 -7.66 -29.40
CA VAL A 20 -37.45 -7.49 -30.69
C VAL A 20 -36.59 -7.95 -31.86
N VAL A 21 -35.29 -7.61 -31.86
CA VAL A 21 -34.37 -7.90 -32.96
C VAL A 21 -34.05 -9.39 -33.06
N PHE A 22 -33.93 -10.08 -31.92
CA PHE A 22 -33.59 -11.51 -31.87
C PHE A 22 -34.83 -12.40 -31.74
N ALA A 23 -36.04 -11.84 -31.64
CA ALA A 23 -37.26 -12.64 -31.56
C ALA A 23 -37.36 -13.64 -32.72
N ASN A 24 -37.62 -14.91 -32.39
CA ASN A 24 -38.04 -15.98 -33.31
C ASN A 24 -37.04 -16.46 -34.39
N ASP A 25 -35.92 -15.76 -34.65
CA ASP A 25 -35.01 -16.09 -35.77
C ASP A 25 -33.62 -16.64 -35.35
N THR A 26 -33.18 -16.45 -34.10
CA THR A 26 -31.87 -16.92 -33.61
C THR A 26 -31.98 -17.79 -32.35
N GLU A 27 -30.99 -18.66 -32.12
CA GLU A 27 -30.95 -19.48 -30.89
C GLU A 27 -30.89 -18.58 -29.64
N GLU A 28 -30.22 -17.43 -29.70
CA GLU A 28 -30.20 -16.47 -28.58
C GLU A 28 -31.55 -15.81 -28.33
N GLY A 29 -32.37 -15.66 -29.37
CA GLY A 29 -33.76 -15.25 -29.23
C GLY A 29 -34.58 -16.19 -28.36
N THR A 30 -34.14 -17.44 -28.19
CA THR A 30 -34.83 -18.44 -27.35
C THR A 30 -34.17 -18.66 -26.00
N THR A 31 -32.90 -18.30 -25.83
CA THR A 31 -32.13 -18.53 -24.59
C THR A 31 -31.84 -17.23 -23.83
N SER A 32 -31.17 -16.27 -24.47
CA SER A 32 -30.68 -15.04 -23.83
C SER A 32 -31.62 -13.84 -23.94
N PHE A 33 -32.41 -13.78 -25.02
CA PHE A 33 -33.32 -12.67 -25.36
C PHE A 33 -34.78 -13.11 -25.54
N SER A 34 -35.16 -14.24 -24.93
CA SER A 34 -36.50 -14.83 -25.02
C SER A 34 -37.62 -13.93 -24.47
N ASP A 35 -37.33 -13.21 -23.40
CA ASP A 35 -38.21 -12.23 -22.81
C ASP A 35 -37.41 -11.03 -22.29
N PHE A 36 -38.11 -9.96 -21.94
CA PHE A 36 -37.49 -8.73 -21.47
C PHE A 36 -36.63 -8.93 -20.20
N PRO A 37 -37.08 -9.66 -19.16
CA PRO A 37 -36.23 -9.95 -17.99
C PRO A 37 -34.96 -10.75 -18.31
N SER A 38 -35.03 -11.73 -19.23
CA SER A 38 -33.87 -12.53 -19.64
C SER A 38 -32.90 -11.71 -20.47
N ALA A 39 -33.39 -10.83 -21.35
CA ALA A 39 -32.56 -9.86 -22.07
C ALA A 39 -31.88 -8.88 -21.12
N MET A 40 -32.61 -8.34 -20.13
CA MET A 40 -32.05 -7.48 -19.08
C MET A 40 -30.93 -8.20 -18.32
N TRP A 41 -31.14 -9.47 -17.94
CA TRP A 41 -30.11 -10.28 -17.27
C TRP A 41 -28.89 -10.49 -18.17
N SER A 42 -29.09 -10.94 -19.41
CA SER A 42 -28.01 -11.19 -20.37
C SER A 42 -27.18 -9.94 -20.66
N LEU A 43 -27.82 -8.77 -20.76
CA LEU A 43 -27.14 -7.50 -20.98
C LEU A 43 -26.47 -6.96 -19.71
N TRP A 44 -27.03 -7.21 -18.52
CA TRP A 44 -26.34 -6.91 -17.26
C TRP A 44 -25.05 -7.73 -17.13
N VAL A 45 -25.10 -9.01 -17.50
CA VAL A 45 -23.89 -9.84 -17.54
C VAL A 45 -22.93 -9.35 -18.62
N LEU A 46 -23.42 -8.97 -19.80
CA LEU A 46 -22.58 -8.40 -20.87
C LEU A 46 -21.93 -7.08 -20.48
N LEU A 47 -22.61 -6.27 -19.66
CA LEU A 47 -22.05 -5.04 -19.10
C LEU A 47 -20.80 -5.32 -18.24
N THR A 48 -20.73 -6.51 -17.64
CA THR A 48 -19.53 -6.99 -16.92
C THR A 48 -18.52 -7.71 -17.82
N THR A 49 -18.85 -7.88 -19.11
CA THR A 49 -18.09 -8.64 -20.12
C THR A 49 -17.91 -10.14 -19.85
N ALA A 50 -18.56 -10.68 -18.80
CA ALA A 50 -18.37 -12.07 -18.37
C ALA A 50 -18.92 -13.13 -19.34
N ASN A 51 -19.94 -12.80 -20.15
CA ASN A 51 -20.52 -13.72 -21.13
C ASN A 51 -20.15 -13.37 -22.59
N PHE A 52 -19.19 -12.47 -22.81
CA PHE A 52 -18.68 -12.17 -24.15
C PHE A 52 -17.46 -13.06 -24.45
N PRO A 53 -17.39 -13.72 -25.63
CA PRO A 53 -18.24 -13.56 -26.81
C PRO A 53 -19.51 -14.43 -26.82
N ASN A 54 -19.67 -15.36 -25.88
CA ASN A 54 -20.69 -16.43 -25.91
C ASN A 54 -22.12 -15.95 -26.19
N VAL A 55 -22.57 -14.84 -25.61
CA VAL A 55 -23.92 -14.27 -25.79
C VAL A 55 -24.20 -13.76 -27.22
N MET A 56 -23.17 -13.53 -28.03
CA MET A 56 -23.28 -13.03 -29.41
C MET A 56 -23.11 -14.15 -30.45
N MET A 57 -22.40 -15.22 -30.10
CA MET A 57 -21.87 -16.18 -31.07
C MET A 57 -22.95 -16.84 -31.95
N PRO A 58 -24.10 -17.32 -31.42
CA PRO A 58 -25.09 -17.99 -32.27
C PRO A 58 -25.73 -17.09 -33.36
N ALA A 59 -25.89 -15.78 -33.13
CA ALA A 59 -26.53 -14.81 -34.02
C ALA A 59 -25.49 -14.17 -34.92
N TYR A 60 -24.24 -14.02 -34.45
CA TYR A 60 -23.12 -13.65 -35.30
C TYR A 60 -22.83 -14.72 -36.36
N SER A 61 -22.95 -16.00 -35.98
CA SER A 61 -22.77 -17.13 -36.90
C SER A 61 -23.83 -17.14 -38.01
N LYS A 62 -25.05 -16.67 -37.72
CA LYS A 62 -26.13 -16.51 -38.71
C LYS A 62 -25.98 -15.23 -39.54
N ASN A 63 -25.69 -14.10 -38.89
CA ASN A 63 -25.56 -12.79 -39.52
C ASN A 63 -24.44 -11.97 -38.87
N ARG A 64 -23.40 -11.67 -39.65
CA ARG A 64 -22.27 -10.85 -39.20
C ARG A 64 -22.66 -9.43 -38.78
N ALA A 65 -23.76 -8.89 -39.30
CA ALA A 65 -24.25 -7.57 -38.92
C ALA A 65 -24.71 -7.50 -37.46
N THR A 66 -25.04 -8.63 -36.84
CA THR A 66 -25.39 -8.72 -35.41
C THR A 66 -24.28 -8.21 -34.51
N PHE A 67 -23.01 -8.31 -34.93
CA PHE A 67 -21.89 -7.72 -34.22
C PHE A 67 -22.10 -6.23 -33.93
N LEU A 68 -22.75 -5.49 -34.82
CA LEU A 68 -22.99 -4.05 -34.63
C LEU A 68 -23.84 -3.75 -33.39
N TYR A 69 -24.82 -4.60 -33.06
CA TYR A 69 -25.64 -4.44 -31.86
C TYR A 69 -24.82 -4.63 -30.58
N PHE A 70 -24.04 -5.72 -30.49
CA PHE A 70 -23.22 -6.02 -29.32
C PHE A 70 -22.04 -5.04 -29.19
N ALA A 71 -21.43 -4.66 -30.31
CA ALA A 71 -20.36 -3.66 -30.33
C ALA A 71 -20.85 -2.28 -29.91
N SER A 72 -22.04 -1.85 -30.37
CA SER A 72 -22.60 -0.56 -29.94
C SER A 72 -22.96 -0.57 -28.46
N PHE A 73 -23.49 -1.70 -27.94
CA PHE A 73 -23.73 -1.85 -26.51
C PHE A 73 -22.43 -1.74 -25.71
N LEU A 74 -21.39 -2.51 -26.07
CA LEU A 74 -20.10 -2.47 -25.36
C LEU A 74 -19.42 -1.11 -25.46
N LEU A 75 -19.51 -0.42 -26.59
CA LEU A 75 -18.92 0.92 -26.75
C LEU A 75 -19.61 1.94 -25.84
N VAL A 76 -20.94 1.93 -25.77
CA VAL A 76 -21.71 2.93 -25.02
C VAL A 76 -21.84 2.56 -23.54
N ALA A 77 -22.29 1.35 -23.22
CA ALA A 77 -22.57 0.94 -21.85
C ALA A 77 -21.28 0.57 -21.08
N TYR A 78 -20.43 -0.25 -21.67
CA TYR A 78 -19.20 -0.66 -21.01
C TYR A 78 -18.09 0.41 -21.11
N TYR A 79 -17.61 0.76 -22.30
CA TYR A 79 -16.45 1.65 -22.43
C TYR A 79 -16.75 3.10 -22.05
N PHE A 80 -17.91 3.65 -22.43
CA PHE A 80 -18.22 5.04 -22.11
C PHE A 80 -18.84 5.18 -20.73
N MET A 81 -19.96 4.49 -20.46
CA MET A 81 -20.72 4.73 -19.24
C MET A 81 -20.06 4.16 -17.98
N MET A 82 -19.49 2.94 -17.97
CA MET A 82 -18.80 2.43 -16.77
C MET A 82 -17.57 3.25 -16.41
N ASN A 83 -16.80 3.71 -17.40
CA ASN A 83 -15.66 4.60 -17.16
C ASN A 83 -16.11 5.99 -16.68
N LEU A 84 -17.24 6.51 -17.17
CA LEU A 84 -17.82 7.75 -16.68
C LEU A 84 -18.32 7.60 -15.23
N LEU A 85 -18.94 6.47 -14.89
CA LEU A 85 -19.36 6.14 -13.54
C LEU A 85 -18.15 6.11 -12.59
N LEU A 86 -17.08 5.43 -12.99
CA LEU A 86 -15.82 5.39 -12.25
C LEU A 86 -15.24 6.80 -12.04
N ALA A 87 -15.18 7.61 -13.10
CA ALA A 87 -14.67 8.98 -13.04
C ALA A 87 -15.50 9.88 -12.11
N ALA A 88 -16.83 9.73 -12.13
CA ALA A 88 -17.71 10.49 -11.25
C ALA A 88 -17.54 10.09 -9.78
N ILE A 89 -17.47 8.78 -9.48
CA ILE A 89 -17.20 8.28 -8.12
C ILE A 89 -15.85 8.83 -7.62
N TYR A 90 -14.82 8.81 -8.48
CA TYR A 90 -13.51 9.36 -8.14
C TYR A 90 -13.56 10.87 -7.87
N SER A 91 -14.18 11.66 -8.75
CA SER A 91 -14.29 13.11 -8.59
C SER A 91 -14.98 13.49 -7.28
N ASP A 92 -16.06 12.79 -6.93
CA ASP A 92 -16.79 13.04 -5.68
C ASP A 92 -15.93 12.67 -4.46
N TYR A 93 -15.21 11.54 -4.53
CA TYR A 93 -14.28 11.11 -3.48
C TYR A 93 -13.12 12.10 -3.30
N ASP A 94 -12.44 12.51 -4.38
CA ASP A 94 -11.33 13.46 -4.34
C ASP A 94 -11.78 14.82 -3.79
N ARG A 95 -12.95 15.31 -4.22
CA ARG A 95 -13.54 16.54 -3.67
C ARG A 95 -13.79 16.44 -2.16
N PHE A 96 -14.37 15.32 -1.71
CA PHE A 96 -14.59 15.08 -0.29
C PHE A 96 -13.26 15.03 0.49
N MET A 97 -12.25 14.35 -0.05
CA MET A 97 -10.94 14.22 0.58
C MET A 97 -10.19 15.55 0.65
N LYS A 98 -10.30 16.41 -0.38
CA LYS A 98 -9.76 17.78 -0.38
C LYS A 98 -10.43 18.66 0.66
N ALA A 99 -11.77 18.73 0.66
CA ALA A 99 -12.53 19.52 1.63
C ALA A 99 -12.26 19.05 3.08
N LYS A 100 -12.14 17.74 3.30
CA LYS A 100 -11.76 17.20 4.61
C LYS A 100 -10.35 17.62 5.03
N ARG A 101 -9.38 17.64 4.11
CA ARG A 101 -8.01 18.09 4.40
C ARG A 101 -7.98 19.57 4.75
N GLU A 102 -8.62 20.41 3.96
CA GLU A 102 -8.72 21.85 4.20
C GLU A 102 -9.37 22.15 5.55
N ARG A 103 -10.47 21.47 5.89
CA ARG A 103 -11.12 21.65 7.19
C ARG A 103 -10.23 21.25 8.37
N VAL A 104 -9.43 20.19 8.23
CA VAL A 104 -8.48 19.79 9.27
C VAL A 104 -7.37 20.83 9.41
N GLU A 105 -6.82 21.34 8.31
CA GLU A 105 -5.78 22.38 8.33
C GLU A 105 -6.30 23.70 8.92
N GLN A 106 -7.51 24.12 8.54
CA GLN A 106 -8.17 25.32 9.10
C GLN A 106 -8.45 25.19 10.59
N ASN A 107 -9.03 24.06 11.03
CA ASN A 107 -9.28 23.83 12.45
C ASN A 107 -7.97 23.78 13.26
N GLN A 108 -6.93 23.15 12.71
CA GLN A 108 -5.62 23.11 13.38
C GLN A 108 -5.03 24.52 13.52
N LYS A 109 -5.11 25.32 12.46
CA LYS A 109 -4.64 26.71 12.48
C LYS A 109 -5.41 27.54 13.52
N ALA A 110 -6.74 27.53 13.48
CA ALA A 110 -7.58 28.27 14.41
C ALA A 110 -7.32 27.89 15.88
N ASN A 111 -7.19 26.60 16.17
CA ASN A 111 -6.88 26.13 17.53
C ASN A 111 -5.49 26.57 18.00
N LEU A 112 -4.51 26.66 17.10
CA LEU A 112 -3.16 27.13 17.44
C LEU A 112 -3.13 28.64 17.64
N GLU A 113 -3.88 29.41 16.85
CA GLU A 113 -4.04 30.86 17.05
C GLU A 113 -4.69 31.17 18.41
N GLU A 114 -5.75 30.44 18.76
CA GLU A 114 -6.41 30.58 20.07
C GLU A 114 -5.48 30.18 21.23
N ALA A 115 -4.74 29.08 21.08
CA ALA A 115 -3.74 28.67 22.07
C ALA A 115 -2.62 29.69 22.22
N PHE A 116 -2.15 30.30 21.13
CA PHE A 116 -1.13 31.35 21.18
C PHE A 116 -1.65 32.57 21.93
N ALA A 117 -2.87 33.03 21.64
CA ALA A 117 -3.47 34.18 22.31
C ALA A 117 -3.63 33.97 23.83
N LEU A 118 -3.80 32.73 24.29
CA LEU A 118 -3.82 32.39 25.72
C LEU A 118 -2.43 32.39 26.37
N LEU A 119 -1.38 32.12 25.60
CA LEU A 119 0.01 32.08 26.07
C LEU A 119 0.68 33.46 26.05
N ASP A 120 0.29 34.32 25.11
CA ASP A 120 0.74 35.71 25.00
C ASP A 120 -0.05 36.63 25.96
N VAL A 121 0.27 36.51 27.25
CA VAL A 121 -0.37 37.30 28.32
C VAL A 121 -0.11 38.81 28.16
N LYS A 122 0.94 39.21 27.44
CA LYS A 122 1.35 40.61 27.30
C LYS A 122 0.82 41.27 26.02
N ASP A 123 0.20 40.51 25.13
CA ASP A 123 -0.26 40.95 23.81
C ASP A 123 0.89 41.56 22.98
N GLU A 124 2.08 40.95 23.09
CA GLU A 124 3.31 41.37 22.40
C GLU A 124 3.47 40.68 21.03
N GLN A 125 2.56 39.78 20.66
CA GLN A 125 2.61 38.89 19.48
C GLN A 125 3.82 37.94 19.48
N GLU A 126 4.45 37.75 20.65
CA GLU A 126 5.67 36.99 20.85
C GLU A 126 5.61 36.27 22.21
N ILE A 127 6.01 34.99 22.26
CA ILE A 127 6.11 34.23 23.51
C ILE A 127 7.55 33.89 23.85
N SER A 128 7.91 33.98 25.14
CA SER A 128 9.27 33.73 25.61
C SER A 128 9.61 32.24 25.70
N LYS A 129 10.91 31.92 25.65
CA LYS A 129 11.42 30.56 25.91
C LYS A 129 10.92 29.94 27.21
N ASP A 130 10.78 30.73 28.28
CA ASP A 130 10.32 30.23 29.58
C ASP A 130 8.85 29.81 29.52
N THR A 131 8.02 30.57 28.78
CA THR A 131 6.61 30.25 28.52
C THR A 131 6.50 28.93 27.75
N VAL A 132 7.28 28.76 26.68
CA VAL A 132 7.28 27.52 25.87
C VAL A 132 7.83 26.33 26.68
N SER A 133 8.82 26.54 27.54
CA SER A 133 9.33 25.50 28.44
C SER A 133 8.25 25.04 29.42
N SER A 134 7.52 25.97 30.02
CA SER A 134 6.37 25.66 30.88
C SER A 134 5.27 24.91 30.14
N LEU A 135 5.04 25.24 28.85
CA LEU A 135 4.12 24.49 27.99
C LEU A 135 4.59 23.04 27.78
N PHE A 136 5.89 22.80 27.58
CA PHE A 136 6.41 21.43 27.48
C PHE A 136 6.23 20.64 28.77
N ASP A 137 6.43 21.26 29.94
CA ASP A 137 6.16 20.63 31.24
C ASP A 137 4.68 20.30 31.39
N PHE A 138 3.79 21.21 31.00
CA PHE A 138 2.35 20.97 30.98
C PHE A 138 1.96 19.80 30.06
N LEU A 139 2.54 19.71 28.86
CA LEU A 139 2.31 18.61 27.93
C LEU A 139 2.81 17.27 28.49
N ASN A 140 3.93 17.26 29.21
CA ASN A 140 4.44 16.05 29.86
C ASN A 140 3.47 15.51 30.93
N GLU A 141 2.82 16.40 31.68
CA GLU A 141 1.90 16.03 32.75
C GLU A 141 0.50 15.66 32.25
N HIS A 142 -0.04 16.43 31.30
CA HIS A 142 -1.46 16.34 30.91
C HIS A 142 -1.68 15.63 29.57
N CYS A 143 -0.64 15.47 28.74
CA CYS A 143 -0.75 14.91 27.39
C CYS A 143 0.12 13.64 27.23
N PRO A 144 -0.29 12.48 27.78
CA PRO A 144 0.50 11.24 27.72
C PRO A 144 0.76 10.76 26.27
N ASN A 145 -0.01 11.26 25.30
CA ASN A 145 0.15 10.94 23.89
C ASN A 145 1.33 11.66 23.20
N VAL A 146 1.90 12.71 23.78
CA VAL A 146 2.98 13.51 23.17
C VAL A 146 4.37 12.86 23.35
N GLY A 147 4.47 11.89 24.27
CA GLY A 147 5.73 11.26 24.67
C GLY A 147 6.58 12.24 25.48
N TYR A 148 7.31 11.71 26.46
CA TYR A 148 8.07 12.56 27.39
C TYR A 148 9.08 13.46 26.66
N ILE A 149 9.07 14.74 27.01
CA ILE A 149 9.97 15.78 26.52
C ILE A 149 10.97 16.06 27.64
N ASP A 150 12.17 15.51 27.52
CA ASP A 150 13.27 15.83 28.42
C ASP A 150 13.86 17.22 28.11
N SER A 151 14.70 17.73 29.00
CA SER A 151 15.30 19.06 28.85
C SER A 151 16.12 19.22 27.57
N VAL A 152 16.77 18.15 27.09
CA VAL A 152 17.51 18.15 25.83
C VAL A 152 16.55 18.26 24.64
N ARG A 153 15.50 17.44 24.59
CA ARG A 153 14.49 17.49 23.54
C ARG A 153 13.73 18.82 23.54
N ALA A 154 13.38 19.36 24.70
CA ALA A 154 12.73 20.66 24.83
C ALA A 154 13.57 21.78 24.19
N ASN A 155 14.87 21.83 24.51
CA ASN A 155 15.78 22.84 23.93
C ASN A 155 15.94 22.68 22.41
N LEU A 156 16.00 21.45 21.90
CA LEU A 156 16.08 21.18 20.46
C LEU A 156 14.77 21.52 19.74
N LEU A 157 13.61 21.19 20.32
CA LEU A 157 12.30 21.56 19.79
C LEU A 157 12.15 23.08 19.73
N PHE A 158 12.50 23.78 20.81
CA PHE A 158 12.45 25.24 20.87
C PHE A 158 13.34 25.85 19.79
N ALA A 159 14.59 25.41 19.66
CA ALA A 159 15.52 25.98 18.68
C ALA A 159 15.14 25.69 17.21
N VAL A 160 14.31 24.65 16.97
CA VAL A 160 13.75 24.38 15.64
C VAL A 160 12.47 25.19 15.40
N LEU A 161 11.76 25.56 16.47
CA LEU A 161 10.58 26.42 16.42
C LEU A 161 10.96 27.89 16.20
N ASP A 162 11.95 28.37 16.97
CA ASP A 162 12.59 29.70 16.90
C ASP A 162 13.47 29.77 15.64
N SER A 163 12.85 30.08 14.51
CA SER A 163 13.52 30.21 13.23
C SER A 163 14.25 31.54 13.10
N SER A 164 13.78 32.58 13.80
CA SER A 164 14.39 33.91 13.89
C SER A 164 15.68 33.93 14.73
N GLY A 165 15.86 32.98 15.66
CA GLY A 165 16.99 32.88 16.58
C GLY A 165 17.05 34.00 17.62
N ASP A 166 15.93 34.67 17.92
CA ASP A 166 15.87 35.76 18.89
C ASP A 166 15.47 35.29 20.31
N ASN A 167 15.23 33.99 20.50
CA ASN A 167 14.70 33.37 21.73
C ASN A 167 13.26 33.76 22.08
N LEU A 168 12.53 34.31 21.12
CA LEU A 168 11.09 34.52 21.17
C LEU A 168 10.45 33.63 20.10
N VAL A 169 9.15 33.41 20.22
CA VAL A 169 8.37 32.66 19.22
C VAL A 169 7.19 33.51 18.82
N ASP A 170 7.14 33.89 17.55
CA ASP A 170 6.01 34.65 17.00
C ASP A 170 4.82 33.75 16.64
N VAL A 171 3.71 34.35 16.21
CA VAL A 171 2.50 33.62 15.81
C VAL A 171 2.79 32.63 14.66
N ASP A 172 3.53 33.06 13.64
CA ASP A 172 3.79 32.26 12.44
C ASP A 172 4.70 31.05 12.77
N GLU A 173 5.66 31.23 13.66
CA GLU A 173 6.48 30.17 14.22
C GLU A 173 5.63 29.20 15.06
N PHE A 174 4.76 29.72 15.93
CA PHE A 174 3.90 28.90 16.77
C PHE A 174 2.85 28.10 15.98
N LEU A 175 2.38 28.58 14.83
CA LEU A 175 1.51 27.81 13.93
C LEU A 175 2.16 26.49 13.46
N HIS A 176 3.48 26.37 13.58
CA HIS A 176 4.21 25.17 13.28
C HIS A 176 4.56 24.30 14.50
N PHE A 177 4.12 24.69 15.70
CA PHE A 177 4.39 23.99 16.95
C PHE A 177 4.08 22.50 16.88
N CYS A 178 2.88 22.12 16.42
CA CYS A 178 2.49 20.71 16.29
C CYS A 178 3.38 19.92 15.32
N GLN A 179 3.89 20.58 14.27
CA GLN A 179 4.80 19.96 13.30
C GLN A 179 6.16 19.72 13.95
N VAL A 180 6.70 20.72 14.63
CA VAL A 180 7.99 20.63 15.33
C VAL A 180 7.92 19.60 16.46
N LEU A 181 6.83 19.55 17.23
CA LEU A 181 6.59 18.58 18.31
C LEU A 181 6.65 17.12 17.83
N SER A 182 6.32 16.88 16.55
CA SER A 182 6.41 15.56 15.94
C SER A 182 7.83 15.09 15.68
N LEU A 183 8.84 15.94 15.86
CA LEU A 183 10.25 15.57 15.72
C LEU A 183 10.72 14.74 16.91
N GLU A 184 11.43 13.67 16.58
CA GLU A 184 12.20 12.86 17.50
C GLU A 184 13.69 13.13 17.25
N PHE A 185 14.43 13.44 18.32
CA PHE A 185 15.86 13.66 18.25
C PHE A 185 16.60 12.45 18.80
N SER A 186 17.74 12.12 18.21
CA SER A 186 18.62 11.06 18.67
C SER A 186 20.06 11.53 18.56
N SER A 187 20.82 11.44 19.65
CA SER A 187 22.26 11.76 19.62
C SER A 187 22.98 10.82 18.64
N ALA A 188 24.00 11.34 17.96
CA ALA A 188 24.81 10.55 17.05
C ALA A 188 25.56 9.40 17.74
N ASP A 189 25.91 9.56 19.02
CA ASP A 189 26.49 8.47 19.81
C ASP A 189 25.54 7.28 19.92
N SER A 190 24.23 7.51 19.84
CA SER A 190 23.23 6.45 19.96
C SER A 190 23.15 5.54 18.72
N TYR A 191 23.77 5.94 17.61
CA TYR A 191 23.89 5.16 16.38
C TYR A 191 25.17 4.31 16.35
N ARG A 192 26.12 4.57 17.27
CA ARG A 192 27.36 3.79 17.35
C ARG A 192 27.07 2.32 17.63
N GLY A 193 27.71 1.46 16.85
CA GLY A 193 27.56 0.00 16.99
C GLY A 193 28.29 -0.53 18.22
N TRP A 194 27.90 -1.73 18.67
CA TRP A 194 28.60 -2.45 19.74
C TRP A 194 30.11 -2.62 19.43
N LEU A 195 30.45 -2.86 18.16
CA LEU A 195 31.84 -3.03 17.73
C LEU A 195 32.63 -1.72 17.75
N GLU A 196 31.98 -0.60 17.38
CA GLU A 196 32.61 0.73 17.40
C GLU A 196 32.94 1.17 18.84
N LEU A 197 32.04 0.86 19.79
CA LEU A 197 32.19 1.20 21.20
C LEU A 197 33.27 0.37 21.90
N ASN A 198 33.33 -0.94 21.64
CA ASN A 198 34.24 -1.85 22.35
C ASN A 198 35.59 -2.04 21.64
N PHE A 199 35.62 -2.03 20.30
CA PHE A 199 36.81 -2.34 19.49
C PHE A 199 36.96 -1.42 18.26
N PRO A 200 37.29 -0.12 18.46
CA PRO A 200 37.29 0.88 17.39
C PRO A 200 38.29 0.58 16.26
N SER A 201 39.43 -0.06 16.56
CA SER A 201 40.42 -0.44 15.54
C SER A 201 39.92 -1.56 14.61
N GLN A 202 39.14 -2.50 15.15
CA GLN A 202 38.53 -3.58 14.40
C GLN A 202 37.33 -3.07 13.60
N TRP A 203 36.50 -2.22 14.21
CA TRP A 203 35.39 -1.56 13.53
C TRP A 203 35.87 -0.80 12.29
N LYS A 204 36.95 0.00 12.38
CA LYS A 204 37.50 0.71 11.20
C LYS A 204 37.85 -0.22 10.04
N ARG A 205 38.37 -1.42 10.33
CA ARG A 205 38.69 -2.42 9.29
C ARG A 205 37.43 -3.01 8.67
N VAL A 206 36.47 -3.41 9.51
CA VAL A 206 35.18 -3.96 9.04
C VAL A 206 34.43 -2.91 8.21
N ASN A 207 34.36 -1.67 8.70
CA ASN A 207 33.70 -0.58 8.02
C ASN A 207 34.34 -0.28 6.66
N ALA A 208 35.67 -0.25 6.59
CA ALA A 208 36.39 -0.04 5.33
C ALA A 208 36.13 -1.14 4.28
N ILE A 209 35.91 -2.38 4.72
CA ILE A 209 35.56 -3.50 3.82
C ILE A 209 34.11 -3.38 3.35
N VAL A 210 33.18 -3.13 4.27
CA VAL A 210 31.73 -3.13 3.97
C VAL A 210 31.32 -1.91 3.13
N GLU A 211 31.93 -0.76 3.36
CA GLU A 211 31.67 0.46 2.57
C GLU A 211 32.38 0.46 1.20
N ASP A 212 33.31 -0.46 0.95
CA ASP A 212 33.96 -0.57 -0.36
C ASP A 212 32.95 -1.00 -1.43
N ARG A 213 32.93 -0.28 -2.55
CA ARG A 213 32.12 -0.59 -3.72
C ARG A 213 32.37 -2.02 -4.22
N LYS A 214 33.59 -2.54 -4.06
CA LYS A 214 33.93 -3.92 -4.44
C LYS A 214 33.14 -4.95 -3.65
N PHE A 215 32.92 -4.72 -2.35
CA PHE A 215 32.13 -5.62 -1.51
C PHE A 215 30.67 -5.66 -1.98
N ALA A 216 30.07 -4.50 -2.26
CA ALA A 216 28.70 -4.43 -2.79
C ALA A 216 28.56 -5.19 -4.11
N VAL A 217 29.48 -4.96 -5.06
CA VAL A 217 29.49 -5.65 -6.36
C VAL A 217 29.68 -7.16 -6.20
N LEU A 218 30.54 -7.60 -5.26
CA LEU A 218 30.73 -9.01 -4.96
C LEU A 218 29.44 -9.67 -4.46
N VAL A 219 28.72 -9.02 -3.53
CA VAL A 219 27.44 -9.53 -2.99
C VAL A 219 26.40 -9.63 -4.11
N ASP A 220 26.32 -8.64 -4.99
CA ASP A 220 25.40 -8.66 -6.12
C ASP A 220 25.76 -9.79 -7.12
N TRP A 221 27.05 -10.08 -7.35
CA TRP A 221 27.48 -11.25 -8.15
C TRP A 221 27.13 -12.59 -7.50
N ILE A 222 27.31 -12.72 -6.18
CA ILE A 222 26.91 -13.91 -5.41
C ILE A 222 25.41 -14.16 -5.56
N LEU A 223 24.61 -13.09 -5.56
CA LEU A 223 23.16 -13.14 -5.72
C LEU A 223 22.75 -13.62 -7.12
N VAL A 224 23.38 -13.09 -8.18
CA VAL A 224 23.14 -13.54 -9.56
C VAL A 224 23.57 -15.01 -9.74
N LEU A 225 24.70 -15.40 -9.17
CA LEU A 225 25.17 -16.79 -9.20
C LEU A 225 24.19 -17.73 -8.49
N ASN A 226 23.70 -17.36 -7.30
CA ASN A 226 22.71 -18.14 -6.57
C ASN A 226 21.40 -18.28 -7.37
N ALA A 227 20.93 -17.21 -8.01
CA ALA A 227 19.76 -17.27 -8.87
C ALA A 227 19.94 -18.22 -10.07
N GLY A 228 21.13 -18.21 -10.69
CA GLY A 228 21.47 -19.16 -11.76
C GLY A 228 21.50 -20.61 -11.28
N ILE A 229 22.06 -20.87 -10.10
CA ILE A 229 22.09 -22.21 -9.48
C ILE A 229 20.68 -22.71 -9.18
N ILE A 230 19.82 -21.86 -8.61
CA ILE A 230 18.41 -22.20 -8.38
C ILE A 230 17.71 -22.53 -9.70
N ALA A 231 17.92 -21.73 -10.75
CA ALA A 231 17.32 -22.01 -12.06
C ALA A 231 17.79 -23.36 -12.65
N LEU A 232 19.07 -23.70 -12.49
CA LEU A 232 19.62 -25.01 -12.90
C LEU A 232 19.09 -26.16 -12.06
N GLN A 233 18.93 -25.98 -10.75
CA GLN A 233 18.31 -26.98 -9.88
C GLN A 233 16.85 -27.23 -10.28
N SER A 234 16.08 -26.16 -10.52
CA SER A 234 14.66 -26.24 -10.87
C SER A 234 14.40 -26.66 -12.31
N GLN A 235 15.40 -26.77 -13.19
CA GLN A 235 15.17 -27.01 -14.62
C GLN A 235 14.42 -28.32 -14.90
N HIS A 236 14.71 -29.40 -14.15
CA HIS A 236 14.05 -30.68 -14.33
C HIS A 236 12.58 -30.63 -13.90
N GLU A 237 12.28 -29.92 -12.80
CA GLU A 237 10.90 -29.68 -12.34
C GLU A 237 10.13 -28.76 -13.32
N LEU A 238 10.79 -27.73 -13.87
CA LEU A 238 10.19 -26.73 -14.75
C LEU A 238 9.90 -27.25 -16.15
N VAL A 239 10.69 -28.20 -16.66
CA VAL A 239 10.46 -28.85 -17.97
C VAL A 239 9.34 -29.89 -17.90
N GLY A 240 8.82 -30.17 -16.70
CA GLY A 240 7.71 -31.10 -16.49
C GLY A 240 8.15 -32.56 -16.62
N ASP A 241 9.46 -32.82 -16.54
CA ASP A 241 9.99 -34.18 -16.60
C ASP A 241 9.72 -34.86 -15.26
N LYS A 242 8.76 -35.80 -15.26
CA LYS A 242 8.31 -36.49 -14.04
C LYS A 242 9.30 -37.56 -13.56
N GLU A 243 10.46 -37.70 -14.22
CA GLU A 243 11.55 -38.60 -13.82
C GLU A 243 12.39 -38.06 -12.63
N SER A 244 11.80 -37.26 -11.75
CA SER A 244 12.36 -36.87 -10.43
C SER A 244 12.69 -38.07 -9.50
N GLY A 245 12.43 -39.31 -9.93
CA GLY A 245 12.81 -40.53 -9.21
C GLY A 245 14.27 -40.97 -9.38
N ASN A 246 15.03 -40.40 -10.33
CA ASN A 246 16.41 -40.80 -10.62
C ASN A 246 17.47 -39.79 -10.15
N GLU A 247 17.10 -38.79 -9.35
CA GLU A 247 18.13 -37.96 -8.69
C GLU A 247 18.88 -38.84 -7.68
N THR A 248 20.18 -39.04 -7.92
CA THR A 248 21.00 -39.79 -6.98
C THR A 248 21.08 -39.02 -5.65
N SER A 249 21.12 -39.74 -4.53
CA SER A 249 21.25 -39.10 -3.21
C SER A 249 22.48 -38.18 -3.10
N ALA A 250 23.49 -38.39 -3.96
CA ALA A 250 24.66 -37.52 -4.10
C ALA A 250 24.35 -36.17 -4.77
N GLU A 251 23.47 -36.13 -5.78
CA GLU A 251 23.06 -34.89 -6.45
C GLU A 251 22.22 -34.03 -5.50
N ILE A 252 21.27 -34.63 -4.78
CA ILE A 252 20.46 -33.95 -3.76
C ILE A 252 21.35 -33.35 -2.67
N TRP A 253 22.31 -34.13 -2.16
CA TRP A 253 23.30 -33.63 -1.19
C TRP A 253 24.15 -32.49 -1.75
N GLY A 254 24.52 -32.56 -3.04
CA GLY A 254 25.25 -31.49 -3.73
C GLY A 254 24.47 -30.17 -3.72
N TRP A 255 23.19 -30.19 -4.10
CA TRP A 255 22.32 -29.02 -4.10
C TRP A 255 22.14 -28.42 -2.69
N GLU A 256 21.90 -29.26 -1.68
CA GLU A 256 21.78 -28.81 -0.29
C GLU A 256 23.08 -28.18 0.24
N CYS A 257 24.25 -28.68 -0.20
CA CYS A 257 25.54 -28.08 0.15
C CYS A 257 25.68 -26.67 -0.44
N TYR A 258 25.39 -26.49 -1.74
CA TYR A 258 25.43 -25.18 -2.37
C TYR A 258 24.48 -24.19 -1.67
N GLU A 259 23.25 -24.62 -1.40
CA GLU A 259 22.24 -23.83 -0.71
C GLU A 259 22.69 -23.40 0.70
N THR A 260 23.31 -24.31 1.44
CA THR A 260 23.84 -24.04 2.78
C THR A 260 24.97 -23.02 2.73
N VAL A 261 25.89 -23.14 1.75
CA VAL A 261 26.97 -22.17 1.55
C VAL A 261 26.40 -20.77 1.28
N PHE A 262 25.41 -20.62 0.40
CA PHE A 262 24.80 -19.32 0.14
C PHE A 262 24.10 -18.74 1.37
N THR A 263 23.37 -19.56 2.13
CA THR A 263 22.73 -19.12 3.38
C THR A 263 23.77 -18.60 4.38
N PHE A 264 24.91 -19.28 4.52
CA PHE A 264 26.01 -18.79 5.34
C PHE A 264 26.58 -17.47 4.82
N LEU A 265 26.83 -17.36 3.50
CA LEU A 265 27.33 -16.11 2.90
C LEU A 265 26.40 -14.92 3.19
N TYR A 266 25.09 -15.10 3.04
CA TYR A 266 24.09 -14.06 3.33
C TYR A 266 23.99 -13.74 4.83
N PHE A 267 24.10 -14.74 5.69
CA PHE A 267 24.13 -14.53 7.13
C PHE A 267 25.35 -13.73 7.57
N PHE A 268 26.54 -14.07 7.05
CA PHE A 268 27.76 -13.33 7.34
C PHE A 268 27.73 -11.91 6.76
N GLU A 269 27.23 -11.74 5.54
CA GLU A 269 27.04 -10.43 4.91
C GLU A 269 26.14 -9.53 5.76
N MET A 270 25.00 -10.05 6.25
CA MET A 270 24.11 -9.36 7.16
C MET A 270 24.81 -8.97 8.47
N ILE A 271 25.58 -9.88 9.09
CA ILE A 271 26.33 -9.59 10.32
C ILE A 271 27.34 -8.47 10.08
N LEU A 272 28.12 -8.53 9.01
CA LEU A 272 29.12 -7.51 8.67
C LEU A 272 28.47 -6.13 8.52
N ARG A 273 27.32 -6.05 7.84
CA ARG A 273 26.56 -4.80 7.71
C ARG A 273 26.04 -4.28 9.05
N VAL A 274 25.51 -5.14 9.92
CA VAL A 274 25.05 -4.75 11.27
C VAL A 274 26.22 -4.26 12.13
N LEU A 275 27.38 -4.90 12.03
CA LEU A 275 28.58 -4.51 12.78
C LEU A 275 29.22 -3.21 12.26
N SER A 276 29.14 -2.94 10.96
CA SER A 276 29.61 -1.71 10.32
C SER A 276 28.70 -0.52 10.65
N SER A 277 27.40 -0.61 10.35
CA SER A 277 26.46 0.52 10.47
C SER A 277 25.82 0.66 11.86
N GLY A 278 26.04 -0.29 12.76
CA GLY A 278 25.31 -0.39 14.03
C GLY A 278 23.85 -0.81 13.83
N TRP A 279 23.22 -1.32 14.90
CA TRP A 279 21.83 -1.83 14.81
C TRP A 279 20.83 -0.76 14.35
N LYS A 280 20.94 0.46 14.89
CA LYS A 280 20.03 1.56 14.52
C LYS A 280 20.24 2.00 13.08
N GLY A 281 21.48 2.25 12.66
CA GLY A 281 21.78 2.66 11.28
C GLY A 281 21.39 1.58 10.26
N TYR A 282 21.63 0.31 10.59
CA TYR A 282 21.20 -0.81 9.76
C TYR A 282 19.67 -0.82 9.53
N TRP A 283 18.89 -0.56 10.60
CA TRP A 283 17.44 -0.55 10.54
C TRP A 283 16.82 0.75 9.99
N GLU A 284 17.62 1.68 9.47
CA GLU A 284 17.08 2.85 8.74
C GLU A 284 16.91 2.53 7.26
N LEU A 285 17.84 1.76 6.68
CA LEU A 285 17.87 1.44 5.26
C LEU A 285 16.84 0.37 4.89
N ASN A 286 15.91 0.68 3.99
CA ASN A 286 14.84 -0.25 3.58
C ASN A 286 15.38 -1.52 2.91
N ARG A 287 16.48 -1.41 2.13
CA ARG A 287 17.19 -2.57 1.56
C ARG A 287 17.68 -3.51 2.67
N ASN A 288 18.36 -2.97 3.67
CA ASN A 288 18.89 -3.76 4.79
C ASN A 288 17.77 -4.40 5.63
N LYS A 289 16.64 -3.72 5.85
CA LYS A 289 15.46 -4.32 6.52
C LYS A 289 14.93 -5.53 5.74
N PHE A 290 14.77 -5.38 4.42
CA PHE A 290 14.29 -6.45 3.56
C PHE A 290 15.26 -7.63 3.57
N ASP A 291 16.56 -7.37 3.35
CA ASP A 291 17.61 -8.37 3.35
C ASP A 291 17.67 -9.11 4.69
N PHE A 292 17.51 -8.40 5.82
CA PHE A 292 17.45 -9.01 7.15
C PHE A 292 16.28 -9.97 7.29
N VAL A 293 15.06 -9.54 6.95
CA VAL A 293 13.86 -10.38 7.05
C VAL A 293 14.02 -11.64 6.21
N VAL A 294 14.52 -11.50 4.97
CA VAL A 294 14.76 -12.64 4.09
C VAL A 294 15.88 -13.53 4.63
N THR A 295 16.98 -12.99 5.18
CA THR A 295 18.06 -13.80 5.81
C THR A 295 17.51 -14.60 6.99
N VAL A 296 16.73 -13.97 7.87
CA VAL A 296 16.18 -14.63 9.05
C VAL A 296 15.21 -15.73 8.67
N ILE A 297 14.31 -15.50 7.71
CA ILE A 297 13.39 -16.52 7.21
C ILE A 297 14.16 -17.69 6.60
N THR A 298 15.14 -17.42 5.73
CA THR A 298 15.91 -18.49 5.05
C THR A 298 16.80 -19.29 6.00
N VAL A 299 17.44 -18.64 6.99
CA VAL A 299 18.17 -19.32 8.06
C VAL A 299 17.22 -20.15 8.93
N GLY A 300 16.06 -19.59 9.31
CA GLY A 300 15.06 -20.30 10.10
C GLY A 300 14.53 -21.55 9.40
N VAL A 301 14.23 -21.45 8.09
CA VAL A 301 13.87 -22.57 7.23
C VAL A 301 15.00 -23.60 7.16
N SER A 302 16.25 -23.17 7.03
CA SER A 302 17.41 -24.08 7.00
C SER A 302 17.56 -24.84 8.33
N LEU A 303 17.49 -24.14 9.46
CA LEU A 303 17.55 -24.76 10.79
C LEU A 303 16.40 -25.73 11.03
N PHE A 304 15.18 -25.39 10.58
CA PHE A 304 14.01 -26.26 10.71
C PHE A 304 14.17 -27.58 9.92
N VAL A 305 14.79 -27.52 8.74
CA VAL A 305 15.06 -28.70 7.90
C VAL A 305 16.18 -29.57 8.47
N TYR A 306 17.23 -28.95 9.02
CA TYR A 306 18.37 -29.66 9.62
C TYR A 306 18.09 -30.20 11.03
N TYR A 307 17.07 -29.68 11.71
CA TYR A 307 16.66 -30.19 13.01
C TYR A 307 16.01 -31.58 12.82
N PRO A 308 16.44 -32.61 13.57
CA PRO A 308 15.91 -33.96 13.42
C PRO A 308 14.45 -34.00 13.89
N ASN A 309 13.52 -33.81 12.94
CA ASN A 309 12.10 -33.97 13.16
C ASN A 309 11.76 -35.46 13.12
N GLN A 310 11.20 -36.00 14.21
CA GLN A 310 10.73 -37.39 14.29
C GLN A 310 9.42 -37.64 13.51
N GLU A 311 8.76 -36.57 13.03
CA GLU A 311 7.45 -36.64 12.37
C GLU A 311 7.59 -36.48 10.84
N ASN A 312 7.15 -37.53 10.13
CA ASN A 312 7.45 -37.87 8.73
C ASN A 312 6.57 -37.19 7.67
N ASP A 313 6.02 -35.99 7.88
CA ASP A 313 5.25 -35.33 6.81
C ASP A 313 6.16 -34.55 5.84
N HIS A 314 6.78 -35.32 4.94
CA HIS A 314 7.71 -34.84 3.93
C HIS A 314 7.12 -33.77 3.00
N ARG A 315 5.78 -33.63 2.92
CA ARG A 315 5.12 -32.61 2.08
C ARG A 315 5.24 -31.20 2.66
N TRP A 316 4.99 -31.04 3.96
CA TRP A 316 5.13 -29.73 4.61
C TRP A 316 6.57 -29.25 4.61
N ILE A 317 7.53 -30.16 4.79
CA ILE A 317 8.95 -29.85 4.69
C ILE A 317 9.27 -29.33 3.28
N ARG A 318 8.76 -29.94 2.21
CA ARG A 318 8.93 -29.44 0.83
C ARG A 318 8.39 -28.02 0.65
N TYR A 319 7.20 -27.71 1.14
CA TYR A 319 6.65 -26.35 1.07
C TYR A 319 7.46 -25.35 1.90
N VAL A 320 7.94 -25.74 3.08
CA VAL A 320 8.81 -24.91 3.91
C VAL A 320 10.13 -24.62 3.19
N MET A 321 10.69 -25.60 2.46
CA MET A 321 11.89 -25.39 1.64
C MET A 321 11.67 -24.42 0.48
N MET A 322 10.47 -24.33 -0.10
CA MET A 322 10.16 -23.34 -1.14
C MET A 322 10.31 -21.89 -0.66
N PHE A 323 10.14 -21.60 0.64
CA PHE A 323 10.41 -20.25 1.16
C PHE A 323 11.87 -19.81 1.01
N ARG A 324 12.82 -20.73 0.77
CA ARG A 324 14.20 -20.39 0.42
C ARG A 324 14.28 -19.55 -0.86
N LEU A 325 13.34 -19.73 -1.80
CA LEU A 325 13.24 -18.94 -3.04
C LEU A 325 12.91 -17.47 -2.79
N LEU A 326 12.42 -17.09 -1.60
CA LEU A 326 12.26 -15.68 -1.21
C LEU A 326 13.58 -14.91 -1.29
N ARG A 327 14.74 -15.57 -1.22
CA ARG A 327 16.05 -14.93 -1.43
C ARG A 327 16.21 -14.34 -2.83
N LEU A 328 15.53 -14.88 -3.85
CA LEU A 328 15.51 -14.30 -5.20
C LEU A 328 14.91 -12.90 -5.21
N LEU A 329 14.02 -12.58 -4.27
CA LEU A 329 13.47 -11.23 -4.14
C LEU A 329 14.54 -10.20 -3.80
N ARG A 330 15.68 -10.60 -3.22
CA ARG A 330 16.80 -9.68 -3.03
C ARG A 330 17.37 -9.19 -4.36
N LEU A 331 17.31 -10.01 -5.43
CA LEU A 331 17.74 -9.58 -6.77
C LEU A 331 16.83 -8.49 -7.30
N VAL A 332 15.52 -8.62 -7.05
CA VAL A 332 14.54 -7.59 -7.39
C VAL A 332 14.85 -6.31 -6.61
N VAL A 333 15.11 -6.40 -5.29
CA VAL A 333 15.43 -5.23 -4.44
C VAL A 333 16.83 -4.67 -4.70
N ALA A 334 17.75 -5.41 -5.31
CA ALA A 334 19.05 -4.89 -5.72
C ALA A 334 18.92 -3.80 -6.81
N LEU A 335 17.88 -3.87 -7.64
CA LEU A 335 17.60 -2.89 -8.69
C LEU A 335 17.00 -1.60 -8.11
N GLU A 336 17.63 -0.45 -8.39
CA GLU A 336 17.22 0.86 -7.87
C GLU A 336 15.75 1.21 -8.18
N GLN A 337 15.26 0.83 -9.37
CA GLN A 337 13.87 1.09 -9.79
C GLN A 337 12.86 0.39 -8.88
N PHE A 338 13.14 -0.86 -8.49
CA PHE A 338 12.27 -1.64 -7.62
C PHE A 338 12.37 -1.21 -6.14
N GLN A 339 13.51 -0.66 -5.72
CA GLN A 339 13.62 -0.05 -4.38
C GLN A 339 12.67 1.13 -4.24
N VAL A 340 12.56 1.96 -5.28
CA VAL A 340 11.61 3.08 -5.31
C VAL A 340 10.18 2.56 -5.20
N ILE A 341 9.81 1.57 -6.01
CA ILE A 341 8.47 0.95 -5.98
C ILE A 341 8.17 0.35 -4.59
N GLY A 342 9.10 -0.42 -4.02
CA GLY A 342 8.94 -1.05 -2.71
C GLY A 342 8.80 -0.03 -1.59
N ALA A 343 9.64 1.01 -1.58
CA ALA A 343 9.52 2.12 -0.63
C ALA A 343 8.16 2.81 -0.77
N THR A 344 7.73 3.10 -1.99
CA THR A 344 6.39 3.65 -2.26
C THR A 344 5.28 2.75 -1.71
N LEU A 345 5.33 1.44 -1.97
CA LEU A 345 4.32 0.49 -1.48
C LEU A 345 4.26 0.44 0.05
N THR A 346 5.41 0.40 0.74
CA THR A 346 5.45 0.38 2.20
C THR A 346 4.85 1.64 2.83
N GLU A 347 4.89 2.77 2.12
CA GLU A 347 4.32 4.04 2.59
C GLU A 347 2.84 4.21 2.23
N VAL A 348 2.42 3.63 1.10
CA VAL A 348 1.02 3.62 0.67
C VAL A 348 0.19 2.65 1.50
N LEU A 349 0.74 1.50 1.88
CA LEU A 349 0.01 0.41 2.52
C LEU A 349 -0.73 0.81 3.81
N PRO A 350 -0.16 1.58 4.76
CA PRO A 350 -0.88 2.02 5.95
C PRO A 350 -2.00 3.02 5.66
N ASN A 351 -1.89 3.78 4.57
CA ASN A 351 -2.94 4.69 4.14
C ASN A 351 -4.06 3.90 3.44
N ALA A 352 -3.69 2.90 2.64
CA ALA A 352 -4.60 2.02 1.92
C ALA A 352 -5.34 1.05 2.85
N SER A 353 -4.74 0.70 4.00
CA SER A 353 -5.35 -0.21 4.97
C SER A 353 -6.73 0.25 5.45
N ARG A 354 -6.98 1.56 5.51
CA ARG A 354 -8.30 2.11 5.86
C ARG A 354 -9.35 1.81 4.79
N MET A 355 -8.99 1.88 3.52
CA MET A 355 -9.88 1.54 2.40
C MET A 355 -10.03 0.02 2.26
N LEU A 356 -8.94 -0.73 2.44
CA LEU A 356 -8.97 -2.19 2.50
C LEU A 356 -9.85 -2.68 3.66
N LEU A 357 -9.87 -1.99 4.80
CA LEU A 357 -10.76 -2.30 5.92
C LEU A 357 -12.23 -2.12 5.53
N VAL A 358 -12.58 -1.10 4.75
CA VAL A 358 -13.95 -0.93 4.24
C VAL A 358 -14.33 -2.08 3.30
N LEU A 359 -13.42 -2.51 2.42
CA LEU A 359 -13.61 -3.69 1.57
C LEU A 359 -13.80 -4.96 2.43
N PHE A 360 -12.96 -5.15 3.45
CA PHE A 360 -13.07 -6.27 4.39
C PHE A 360 -14.41 -6.26 5.15
N CYS A 361 -14.87 -5.11 5.64
CA CYS A 361 -16.18 -4.97 6.28
C CYS A 361 -17.33 -5.30 5.31
N THR A 362 -17.20 -4.91 4.04
CA THR A 362 -18.17 -5.25 3.00
C THR A 362 -18.20 -6.77 2.77
N PHE A 363 -17.03 -7.41 2.68
CA PHE A 363 -16.91 -8.86 2.58
C PHE A 363 -17.53 -9.56 3.79
N TYR A 364 -17.24 -9.10 5.00
CA TYR A 364 -17.81 -9.66 6.22
C TYR A 364 -19.34 -9.58 6.24
N LEU A 365 -19.90 -8.43 5.85
CA LEU A 365 -21.35 -8.24 5.75
C LEU A 365 -21.98 -9.21 4.75
N PHE A 366 -21.46 -9.26 3.51
CA PHE A 366 -21.98 -10.14 2.47
C PHE A 366 -21.72 -11.62 2.76
N SER A 367 -20.62 -11.96 3.44
CA SER A 367 -20.32 -13.31 3.91
C SER A 367 -21.35 -13.75 4.94
N THR A 368 -21.68 -12.88 5.91
CA THR A 368 -22.69 -13.20 6.93
C THR A 368 -24.05 -13.41 6.28
N ILE A 369 -24.47 -12.52 5.39
CA ILE A 369 -25.72 -12.64 4.64
C ILE A 369 -25.73 -13.91 3.78
N GLY A 370 -24.64 -14.18 3.07
CA GLY A 370 -24.50 -15.34 2.18
C GLY A 370 -24.56 -16.66 2.96
N VAL A 371 -23.88 -16.76 4.11
CA VAL A 371 -23.95 -17.95 4.98
C VAL A 371 -25.37 -18.18 5.50
N LEU A 372 -26.07 -17.11 5.90
CA LEU A 372 -27.46 -17.21 6.37
C LEU A 372 -28.44 -17.61 5.26
N LEU A 373 -28.23 -17.15 4.03
CA LEU A 373 -29.14 -17.42 2.90
C LEU A 373 -28.83 -18.73 2.18
N PHE A 374 -27.55 -19.11 2.10
CA PHE A 374 -27.09 -20.16 1.19
C PHE A 374 -26.27 -21.27 1.87
N GLY A 375 -26.13 -21.23 3.20
CA GLY A 375 -25.43 -22.28 3.95
C GLY A 375 -26.05 -23.66 3.72
N GLY A 376 -25.24 -24.62 3.30
CA GLY A 376 -25.64 -26.00 3.02
C GLY A 376 -26.20 -26.25 1.62
N LEU A 377 -26.44 -25.22 0.80
CA LEU A 377 -26.99 -25.39 -0.56
C LEU A 377 -25.99 -26.01 -1.53
N ILE A 378 -24.72 -25.63 -1.45
CA ILE A 378 -23.64 -26.23 -2.25
C ILE A 378 -23.01 -27.32 -1.40
N ASN A 379 -23.33 -28.58 -1.70
CA ASN A 379 -22.75 -29.74 -1.07
C ASN A 379 -22.47 -30.81 -2.14
N SER A 380 -21.37 -31.55 -1.97
CA SER A 380 -20.99 -32.63 -2.90
C SER A 380 -21.64 -33.97 -2.56
N ASP A 381 -22.65 -33.98 -1.67
CA ASP A 381 -23.33 -35.20 -1.26
C ASP A 381 -24.23 -35.71 -2.40
N PRO A 382 -23.95 -36.88 -2.99
CA PRO A 382 -24.71 -37.40 -4.12
C PRO A 382 -26.20 -37.64 -3.82
N GLU A 383 -26.58 -37.78 -2.54
CA GLU A 383 -27.95 -38.04 -2.09
C GLU A 383 -28.76 -36.75 -1.82
N SER A 384 -28.11 -35.58 -1.90
CA SER A 384 -28.77 -34.30 -1.65
C SER A 384 -29.65 -33.85 -2.83
N VAL A 385 -30.86 -33.37 -2.53
CA VAL A 385 -31.76 -32.75 -3.54
C VAL A 385 -31.10 -31.51 -4.17
N TYR A 386 -30.20 -30.84 -3.46
CA TYR A 386 -29.51 -29.66 -3.97
C TYR A 386 -28.41 -30.00 -4.96
N SER A 387 -27.63 -31.06 -4.70
CA SER A 387 -26.57 -31.52 -5.60
C SER A 387 -27.16 -32.08 -6.90
N GLU A 388 -28.31 -32.76 -6.83
CA GLU A 388 -29.03 -33.22 -8.02
C GLU A 388 -29.44 -32.07 -8.95
N ARG A 389 -29.84 -30.91 -8.40
CA ARG A 389 -30.19 -29.72 -9.19
C ARG A 389 -29.00 -29.05 -9.86
N LEU A 390 -27.79 -29.28 -9.34
CA LEU A 390 -26.56 -28.73 -9.89
C LEU A 390 -25.97 -29.62 -10.99
N LYS A 391 -26.31 -30.91 -11.03
CA LYS A 391 -25.79 -31.85 -12.03
C LYS A 391 -26.09 -31.40 -13.45
N GLY A 392 -25.06 -31.35 -14.30
CA GLY A 392 -25.17 -30.93 -15.70
C GLY A 392 -25.35 -29.42 -15.89
N THR A 393 -25.19 -28.62 -14.84
CA THR A 393 -25.00 -27.17 -14.98
C THR A 393 -23.52 -26.85 -15.22
N GLU A 394 -23.23 -25.68 -15.78
CA GLU A 394 -21.85 -25.21 -15.98
C GLU A 394 -21.05 -25.13 -14.67
N PHE A 395 -21.74 -24.98 -13.53
CA PHE A 395 -21.14 -25.01 -12.19
C PHE A 395 -20.55 -26.38 -11.84
N ASP A 396 -21.26 -27.45 -12.19
CA ASP A 396 -20.82 -28.84 -11.99
C ASP A 396 -19.70 -29.20 -12.98
N GLU A 397 -19.86 -28.82 -14.26
CA GLU A 397 -18.86 -29.06 -15.30
C GLU A 397 -17.52 -28.34 -15.02
N SER A 398 -17.57 -27.17 -14.37
CA SER A 398 -16.39 -26.37 -14.01
C SER A 398 -15.75 -26.75 -12.67
N ASP A 399 -16.31 -27.72 -11.94
CA ASP A 399 -15.84 -28.17 -10.61
C ASP A 399 -15.81 -27.05 -9.55
N PHE A 400 -16.84 -26.20 -9.52
CA PHE A 400 -16.91 -25.04 -8.61
C PHE A 400 -17.45 -25.38 -7.20
N TRP A 401 -17.47 -26.67 -6.82
CA TRP A 401 -18.05 -27.14 -5.57
C TRP A 401 -17.43 -26.54 -4.29
N ALA A 402 -16.17 -26.08 -4.37
CA ALA A 402 -15.50 -25.38 -3.27
C ALA A 402 -16.07 -23.97 -3.01
N ASN A 403 -16.69 -23.36 -4.02
CA ASN A 403 -17.27 -22.01 -3.96
C ASN A 403 -18.62 -22.04 -3.28
N SER A 404 -18.58 -22.18 -1.95
CA SER A 404 -19.76 -22.32 -1.09
C SER A 404 -19.85 -21.19 -0.05
N PHE A 405 -21.06 -21.01 0.48
CA PHE A 405 -21.31 -20.18 1.68
C PHE A 405 -21.59 -21.06 2.91
N ASN A 406 -20.98 -22.24 2.99
CA ASN A 406 -21.19 -23.16 4.11
C ASN A 406 -20.52 -22.68 5.41
N ASP A 407 -19.44 -21.92 5.28
CA ASP A 407 -18.72 -21.28 6.37
C ASP A 407 -18.14 -19.93 5.92
N HIS A 408 -17.66 -19.13 6.87
CA HIS A 408 -17.15 -17.80 6.58
C HIS A 408 -15.87 -17.82 5.73
N CYS A 409 -14.98 -18.81 5.88
CA CYS A 409 -13.75 -18.86 5.09
C CYS A 409 -14.06 -19.14 3.62
N SER A 410 -14.91 -20.14 3.36
CA SER A 410 -15.37 -20.46 2.00
C SER A 410 -16.16 -19.30 1.38
N ALA A 411 -17.00 -18.63 2.18
CA ALA A 411 -17.72 -17.44 1.73
C ALA A 411 -16.78 -16.29 1.34
N PHE A 412 -15.70 -16.06 2.10
CA PHE A 412 -14.70 -15.04 1.78
C PHE A 412 -13.97 -15.34 0.47
N VAL A 413 -13.59 -16.60 0.23
CA VAL A 413 -12.98 -17.03 -1.04
C VAL A 413 -13.96 -16.82 -2.19
N THR A 414 -15.20 -17.29 -2.04
CA THR A 414 -16.26 -17.11 -3.05
C THR A 414 -16.50 -15.63 -3.36
N LEU A 415 -16.59 -14.76 -2.35
CA LEU A 415 -16.75 -13.31 -2.53
C LEU A 415 -15.52 -12.66 -3.18
N PHE A 416 -14.32 -13.16 -2.91
CA PHE A 416 -13.10 -12.70 -3.58
C PHE A 416 -13.13 -13.04 -5.07
N GLU A 417 -13.53 -14.25 -5.44
CA GLU A 417 -13.70 -14.64 -6.85
C GLU A 417 -14.77 -13.79 -7.55
N LEU A 418 -15.90 -13.54 -6.88
CA LEU A 418 -16.93 -12.64 -7.38
C LEU A 418 -16.44 -11.18 -7.51
N LEU A 419 -15.50 -10.72 -6.68
CA LEU A 419 -14.90 -9.39 -6.76
C LEU A 419 -14.07 -9.21 -8.05
N VAL A 420 -13.42 -10.29 -8.51
CA VAL A 420 -12.63 -10.31 -9.76
C VAL A 420 -13.52 -10.30 -11.00
N VAL A 421 -14.82 -10.57 -10.87
CA VAL A 421 -15.85 -10.54 -11.93
C VAL A 421 -15.70 -11.64 -12.98
N ASN A 422 -14.62 -12.43 -12.99
CA ASN A 422 -14.49 -13.53 -13.93
C ASN A 422 -15.40 -14.72 -13.53
N ASN A 423 -16.11 -15.31 -14.49
CA ASN A 423 -17.01 -16.46 -14.30
C ASN A 423 -18.04 -16.32 -13.16
N TRP A 424 -18.34 -15.10 -12.70
CA TRP A 424 -19.25 -14.86 -11.58
C TRP A 424 -20.68 -15.35 -11.83
N THR A 425 -21.07 -15.45 -13.10
CA THR A 425 -22.37 -15.94 -13.55
C THR A 425 -22.54 -17.43 -13.33
N VAL A 426 -21.48 -18.21 -13.50
CA VAL A 426 -21.49 -19.66 -13.26
C VAL A 426 -21.83 -19.92 -11.79
N THR A 427 -21.14 -19.21 -10.89
CA THR A 427 -21.45 -19.23 -9.46
C THR A 427 -22.88 -18.76 -9.18
N CYS A 428 -23.29 -17.62 -9.73
CA CYS A 428 -24.63 -17.08 -9.52
C CYS A 428 -25.76 -18.02 -9.97
N ASP A 429 -25.63 -18.60 -11.17
CA ASP A 429 -26.60 -19.52 -11.74
C ASP A 429 -26.58 -20.88 -11.02
N GLY A 430 -25.42 -21.35 -10.55
CA GLY A 430 -25.31 -22.50 -9.65
C GLY A 430 -26.12 -22.30 -8.36
N PHE A 431 -25.96 -21.17 -7.68
CA PHE A 431 -26.75 -20.87 -6.49
C PHE A 431 -28.24 -20.70 -6.78
N ALA A 432 -28.61 -20.12 -7.93
CA ALA A 432 -30.01 -19.99 -8.34
C ALA A 432 -30.66 -21.36 -8.68
N ALA A 433 -29.89 -22.28 -9.26
CA ALA A 433 -30.32 -23.66 -9.53
C ALA A 433 -30.50 -24.46 -8.23
N ALA A 434 -29.52 -24.39 -7.33
CA ALA A 434 -29.59 -25.08 -6.03
C ALA A 434 -30.77 -24.58 -5.18
N SER A 435 -30.96 -23.26 -5.10
CA SER A 435 -32.06 -22.63 -4.35
C SER A 435 -33.42 -22.76 -5.04
N ASN A 436 -33.44 -23.13 -6.33
CA ASN A 436 -34.62 -23.09 -7.22
C ASN A 436 -35.33 -21.72 -7.21
N SER A 437 -34.57 -20.64 -7.11
CA SER A 437 -35.11 -19.28 -7.02
C SER A 437 -34.25 -18.28 -7.79
N LYS A 438 -34.86 -17.62 -8.78
CA LYS A 438 -34.22 -16.52 -9.53
C LYS A 438 -33.94 -15.30 -8.64
N LEU A 439 -34.60 -15.16 -7.50
CA LEU A 439 -34.34 -14.07 -6.53
C LEU A 439 -32.93 -14.15 -5.95
N THR A 440 -32.30 -15.33 -5.95
CA THR A 440 -30.91 -15.50 -5.55
C THR A 440 -29.96 -14.59 -6.33
N ARG A 441 -30.26 -14.31 -7.61
CA ARG A 441 -29.47 -13.39 -8.45
C ARG A 441 -29.36 -11.98 -7.87
N LEU A 442 -30.35 -11.52 -7.11
CA LEU A 442 -30.34 -10.19 -6.49
C LEU A 442 -29.15 -10.03 -5.53
N PHE A 443 -28.80 -11.06 -4.77
CA PHE A 443 -27.63 -11.03 -3.88
C PHE A 443 -26.34 -10.73 -4.65
N PHE A 444 -26.12 -11.44 -5.76
CA PHE A 444 -24.93 -11.30 -6.60
C PHE A 444 -24.91 -9.95 -7.32
N VAL A 445 -26.05 -9.47 -7.81
CA VAL A 445 -26.17 -8.13 -8.42
C VAL A 445 -25.87 -7.03 -7.41
N LEU A 446 -26.37 -7.15 -6.17
CA LEU A 446 -26.08 -6.18 -5.11
C LEU A 446 -24.61 -6.21 -4.71
N PHE A 447 -23.99 -7.39 -4.61
CA PHE A 447 -22.57 -7.51 -4.36
C PHE A 447 -21.73 -6.93 -5.50
N HIS A 448 -22.13 -7.16 -6.76
CA HIS A 448 -21.47 -6.55 -7.91
C HIS A 448 -21.55 -5.02 -7.85
N LEU A 449 -22.73 -4.45 -7.61
CA LEU A 449 -22.91 -3.00 -7.57
C LEU A 449 -22.16 -2.35 -6.39
N ILE A 450 -22.25 -2.92 -5.20
CA ILE A 450 -21.62 -2.35 -4.00
C ILE A 450 -20.14 -2.73 -3.94
N GLY A 451 -19.82 -4.02 -3.97
CA GLY A 451 -18.46 -4.54 -3.82
C GLY A 451 -17.55 -4.22 -5.00
N VAL A 452 -17.99 -4.51 -6.24
CA VAL A 452 -17.15 -4.34 -7.43
C VAL A 452 -17.21 -2.89 -7.93
N VAL A 453 -18.39 -2.40 -8.29
CA VAL A 453 -18.53 -1.11 -9.00
C VAL A 453 -18.20 0.08 -8.10
N VAL A 454 -18.55 0.03 -6.82
CA VAL A 454 -18.29 1.13 -5.88
C VAL A 454 -17.00 0.89 -5.09
N ILE A 455 -16.95 -0.14 -4.25
CA ILE A 455 -15.89 -0.29 -3.25
C ILE A 455 -14.55 -0.66 -3.88
N ASN A 456 -14.49 -1.65 -4.78
CA ASN A 456 -13.23 -2.03 -5.45
C ASN A 456 -12.63 -0.86 -6.24
N ASN A 457 -13.48 -0.14 -6.97
CA ASN A 457 -13.07 1.04 -7.72
C ASN A 457 -12.55 2.17 -6.83
N LEU A 458 -13.16 2.40 -5.66
CA LEU A 458 -12.63 3.32 -4.65
C LEU A 458 -11.26 2.88 -4.11
N VAL A 459 -11.07 1.58 -3.86
CA VAL A 459 -9.79 1.02 -3.41
C VAL A 459 -8.71 1.21 -4.48
N ILE A 460 -8.97 0.82 -5.72
CA ILE A 460 -8.04 0.98 -6.86
C ILE A 460 -7.67 2.45 -7.02
N SER A 461 -8.67 3.32 -7.04
CA SER A 461 -8.46 4.75 -7.18
C SER A 461 -7.58 5.33 -6.07
N PHE A 462 -7.85 4.94 -4.83
CA PHE A 462 -7.05 5.37 -3.69
C PHE A 462 -5.60 4.89 -3.80
N VAL A 463 -5.40 3.61 -4.16
CA VAL A 463 -4.07 3.02 -4.32
C VAL A 463 -3.31 3.73 -5.42
N VAL A 464 -3.95 4.02 -6.57
CA VAL A 464 -3.33 4.76 -7.67
C VAL A 464 -2.99 6.19 -7.26
N GLU A 465 -3.89 6.93 -6.60
CA GLU A 465 -3.60 8.30 -6.14
C GLU A 465 -2.43 8.31 -5.14
N ALA A 466 -2.46 7.39 -4.17
CA ALA A 466 -1.41 7.26 -3.18
C ALA A 466 -0.07 6.86 -3.84
N PHE A 467 -0.10 5.92 -4.77
CA PHE A 467 1.08 5.49 -5.53
C PHE A 467 1.64 6.62 -6.40
N MET A 468 0.81 7.31 -7.18
CA MET A 468 1.24 8.40 -8.07
C MET A 468 1.82 9.57 -7.29
N THR A 469 1.22 9.89 -6.15
CA THR A 469 1.73 10.92 -5.22
C THR A 469 3.12 10.55 -4.72
N GLU A 470 3.31 9.31 -4.25
CA GLU A 470 4.58 8.84 -3.71
C GLU A 470 5.64 8.61 -4.78
N TYR A 471 5.27 8.08 -5.95
CA TYR A 471 6.17 7.83 -7.06
C TYR A 471 6.75 9.15 -7.61
N SER A 472 5.91 10.17 -7.77
CA SER A 472 6.36 11.51 -8.18
C SER A 472 7.27 12.16 -7.13
N ALA A 473 6.96 11.96 -5.84
CA ALA A 473 7.80 12.43 -4.74
C ALA A 473 9.15 11.69 -4.67
N ALA A 474 9.17 10.38 -4.89
CA ALA A 474 10.38 9.55 -4.86
C ALA A 474 11.30 9.84 -6.06
N GLY A 475 10.75 10.04 -7.26
CA GLY A 475 11.51 10.49 -8.43
C GLY A 475 12.19 11.84 -8.19
N SER A 476 11.53 12.74 -7.45
CA SER A 476 12.10 14.03 -7.04
C SER A 476 13.19 13.86 -5.97
N ARG A 477 13.07 12.89 -5.04
CA ARG A 477 14.10 12.57 -4.03
C ARG A 477 15.39 12.04 -4.66
N SER A 478 15.30 11.22 -5.71
CA SER A 478 16.48 10.67 -6.41
C SER A 478 17.34 11.77 -7.06
N LYS A 479 16.70 12.83 -7.58
CA LYS A 479 17.40 13.99 -8.16
C LYS A 479 17.95 14.99 -7.12
N ARG A 480 17.43 14.99 -5.89
CA ARG A 480 17.69 16.02 -4.85
C ARG A 480 18.63 15.49 -3.76
N ARG A 481 19.64 14.72 -4.15
CA ARG A 481 20.59 14.07 -3.26
C ARG A 481 21.55 15.13 -2.71
N SER A 482 21.44 15.42 -1.40
CA SER A 482 22.31 16.29 -0.60
C SER A 482 22.29 17.78 -0.98
N ASN A 483 21.27 18.52 -0.54
CA ASN A 483 21.43 19.96 -0.33
C ASN A 483 21.79 20.17 1.14
N THR A 484 22.98 20.71 1.41
CA THR A 484 23.32 21.28 2.71
C THR A 484 22.55 22.59 2.83
N THR A 485 21.78 22.78 3.91
CA THR A 485 21.16 24.09 4.20
C THR A 485 22.21 25.05 4.77
N ASP A 486 21.98 26.36 4.70
CA ASP A 486 22.93 27.39 5.16
C ASP A 486 23.32 27.26 6.65
N ARG A 487 22.53 26.54 7.46
CA ARG A 487 22.80 26.24 8.88
C ARG A 487 23.69 25.01 9.12
N GLY A 488 24.28 24.41 8.09
CA GLY A 488 25.09 23.19 8.23
C GLY A 488 24.26 21.93 8.52
N VAL A 489 22.94 21.97 8.30
CA VAL A 489 22.06 20.80 8.40
C VAL A 489 22.15 19.99 7.11
N THR A 490 22.45 18.71 7.26
CA THR A 490 22.45 17.75 6.16
C THR A 490 21.18 16.90 6.25
N VAL A 491 20.28 17.07 5.29
CA VAL A 491 19.01 16.32 5.27
C VAL A 491 19.15 15.11 4.36
N SER A 492 19.09 13.92 4.98
CA SER A 492 18.97 12.63 4.31
C SER A 492 17.50 12.32 3.97
N SER A 493 17.27 11.19 3.32
CA SER A 493 15.90 10.73 2.99
C SER A 493 15.06 10.42 4.24
N GLN A 494 15.69 10.10 5.38
CA GLN A 494 14.99 9.64 6.59
C GLN A 494 15.23 10.50 7.84
N HIS A 495 16.37 11.19 7.94
CA HIS A 495 16.72 12.04 9.08
C HIS A 495 17.46 13.30 8.61
N ALA A 496 17.40 14.35 9.42
CA ALA A 496 18.23 15.54 9.29
C ALA A 496 19.34 15.48 10.34
N THR A 497 20.58 15.70 9.93
CA THR A 497 21.76 15.69 10.80
C THR A 497 22.26 17.11 10.99
N PHE A 498 22.45 17.52 12.23
CA PHE A 498 22.93 18.84 12.58
C PHE A 498 23.76 18.80 13.86
N ASP A 499 24.64 19.79 14.02
CA ASP A 499 25.28 20.06 15.30
C ASP A 499 24.33 20.86 16.18
N ALA A 500 24.04 20.40 17.39
CA ALA A 500 23.15 21.12 18.30
C ALA A 500 23.60 22.56 18.56
N THR A 501 24.90 22.84 18.52
CA THR A 501 25.44 24.19 18.72
C THR A 501 25.09 25.15 17.58
N SER A 502 24.95 24.63 16.36
CA SER A 502 24.58 25.42 15.16
C SER A 502 23.12 25.87 15.16
N ILE A 503 22.23 25.10 15.80
CA ILE A 503 20.79 25.38 15.83
C ILE A 503 20.38 26.07 17.13
N THR A 504 20.85 25.59 18.28
CA THR A 504 20.42 26.11 19.59
C THR A 504 21.13 27.40 20.02
N GLY A 505 22.18 27.80 19.30
CA GLY A 505 23.15 28.77 19.78
C GLY A 505 23.89 28.23 21.02
N THR A 506 25.12 28.66 21.24
CA THR A 506 25.98 28.14 22.33
C THR A 506 25.45 28.34 23.76
N LYS A 507 24.26 28.92 23.93
CA LYS A 507 23.62 29.28 25.21
C LYS A 507 22.76 28.16 25.82
N SER A 508 22.36 27.15 25.06
CA SER A 508 21.49 26.06 25.55
C SER A 508 22.23 24.99 26.38
N GLY A 509 23.56 24.96 26.29
CA GLY A 509 24.40 23.90 26.88
C GLY A 509 24.32 22.55 26.16
N VAL A 510 23.48 22.40 25.12
CA VAL A 510 23.36 21.17 24.33
C VAL A 510 24.47 21.13 23.29
N GLN A 511 25.34 20.12 23.37
CA GLN A 511 26.49 19.95 22.48
C GLN A 511 26.45 18.58 21.80
N GLY A 512 27.05 18.51 20.61
CA GLY A 512 27.18 17.27 19.85
C GLY A 512 26.24 17.19 18.65
N THR A 513 26.46 16.16 17.83
CA THR A 513 25.69 15.93 16.61
C THR A 513 24.40 15.18 16.93
N TYR A 514 23.28 15.67 16.41
CA TYR A 514 21.96 15.06 16.57
C TYR A 514 21.35 14.72 15.22
N TYR A 515 20.55 13.66 15.24
CA TYR A 515 19.68 13.25 14.15
C TYR A 515 18.23 13.60 14.52
N ALA A 516 17.56 14.42 13.71
CA ALA A 516 16.12 14.65 13.77
C ALA A 516 15.40 13.76 12.77
N LYS A 517 14.36 13.07 13.23
CA LYS A 517 13.45 12.29 12.39
C LYS A 517 12.00 12.65 12.72
N VAL A 518 11.11 12.48 11.75
CA VAL A 518 9.68 12.63 12.01
C VAL A 518 9.20 11.39 12.75
N GLY A 519 8.65 11.59 13.95
CA GLY A 519 8.17 10.51 14.81
C GLY A 519 7.01 9.73 14.20
N ARG A 520 6.74 8.54 14.75
CA ARG A 520 5.69 7.63 14.23
C ARG A 520 4.27 8.22 14.25
N ARG A 521 4.03 9.23 15.08
CA ARG A 521 2.75 9.94 15.25
C ARG A 521 2.68 11.27 14.48
N GLY A 522 3.76 11.68 13.83
CA GLY A 522 3.82 12.91 13.05
C GLY A 522 3.10 12.82 11.70
N VAL A 523 3.14 13.93 10.95
CA VAL A 523 2.57 14.10 9.60
C VAL A 523 2.70 12.81 8.79
N GLY A 524 1.62 12.40 8.12
CA GLY A 524 1.62 11.22 7.25
C GLY A 524 2.87 11.18 6.37
N SER A 525 3.47 10.00 6.22
CA SER A 525 4.83 9.78 5.70
C SER A 525 5.16 10.46 4.35
N ARG A 526 4.12 10.89 3.62
CA ARG A 526 4.06 11.68 2.38
C ARG A 526 5.11 12.77 2.23
N ARG A 527 5.70 13.29 3.31
CA ARG A 527 6.61 14.44 3.24
C ARG A 527 7.84 14.38 4.13
N LYS A 528 8.23 13.29 4.81
CA LYS A 528 9.31 13.34 5.85
C LYS A 528 10.56 14.14 5.45
N SER A 529 11.19 13.84 4.32
CA SER A 529 12.37 14.60 3.85
C SER A 529 12.04 16.04 3.43
N SER A 530 10.94 16.28 2.71
CA SER A 530 10.50 17.64 2.36
C SER A 530 10.01 18.45 3.56
N PHE A 531 9.50 17.78 4.59
CA PHE A 531 9.01 18.33 5.84
C PHE A 531 10.20 18.73 6.71
N LEU A 532 11.18 17.83 6.86
CA LEU A 532 12.45 18.14 7.50
C LEU A 532 13.14 19.29 6.75
N MET A 533 13.21 19.25 5.41
CA MET A 533 13.73 20.38 4.64
C MET A 533 12.93 21.66 4.88
N ASN A 534 11.61 21.64 4.81
CA ASN A 534 10.82 22.85 5.03
C ASN A 534 10.96 23.39 6.45
N ILE A 535 11.10 22.53 7.47
CA ILE A 535 11.30 22.96 8.85
C ILE A 535 12.71 23.51 9.06
N PHE A 536 13.74 22.81 8.60
CA PHE A 536 15.15 23.19 8.81
C PHE A 536 15.69 24.20 7.79
N ALA A 537 14.98 24.44 6.68
CA ALA A 537 15.28 25.45 5.66
C ALA A 537 14.30 26.63 5.72
N ARG A 538 13.51 26.77 6.80
CA ARG A 538 12.91 28.06 7.18
C ARG A 538 14.01 29.04 7.54
N ASP A 539 14.76 29.50 6.54
CA ASP A 539 15.65 30.63 6.73
C ASP A 539 14.92 31.92 6.37
N LYS A 540 15.01 32.84 7.34
CA LYS A 540 14.81 34.30 7.36
C LYS A 540 14.74 35.01 5.99
N VAL A 541 13.64 34.89 5.25
CA VAL A 541 13.38 35.74 4.06
C VAL A 541 12.50 36.97 4.37
N PHE A 542 11.90 37.08 5.55
CA PHE A 542 11.03 38.22 5.89
C PHE A 542 11.59 39.15 6.97
N SER A 543 12.86 39.52 6.87
CA SER A 543 13.41 40.63 7.66
C SER A 543 14.39 41.44 6.84
N THR A 544 13.92 42.10 5.77
CA THR A 544 14.37 43.47 5.36
C THR A 544 13.79 44.02 4.04
N SER A 545 13.04 43.27 3.22
CA SER A 545 12.64 43.79 1.88
C SER A 545 11.19 44.24 1.69
N GLU A 546 10.22 43.90 2.56
CA GLU A 546 8.79 44.20 2.28
C GLU A 546 8.15 45.28 3.16
N LYS A 547 8.91 46.02 3.96
CA LYS A 547 8.43 47.28 4.58
C LYS A 547 8.52 48.51 3.64
N LYS A 548 8.87 48.33 2.36
CA LYS A 548 8.89 49.41 1.36
C LYS A 548 8.00 49.21 0.12
N GLY A 549 7.24 48.11 0.04
CA GLY A 549 6.39 47.80 -1.11
C GLY A 549 4.89 48.08 -0.94
N LEU A 550 4.40 48.32 0.28
CA LEU A 550 2.95 48.41 0.57
C LEU A 550 2.41 49.86 0.63
N ALA A 551 3.07 50.79 -0.04
CA ALA A 551 2.61 52.17 -0.20
C ALA A 551 2.60 52.57 -1.68
N MET A 552 1.96 51.78 -2.54
CA MET A 552 1.37 52.24 -3.82
C MET A 552 0.79 51.05 -4.58
N LEU A 553 -0.51 50.76 -4.40
CA LEU A 553 -1.35 50.26 -5.48
C LEU A 553 -2.78 50.82 -5.30
N PRO A 554 -3.41 51.32 -6.38
CA PRO A 554 -4.70 51.99 -6.33
C PRO A 554 -5.85 50.97 -6.24
N LYS A 555 -6.93 51.42 -5.60
CA LYS A 555 -8.25 50.80 -5.69
C LYS A 555 -8.63 50.63 -7.16
N LEU A 556 -9.07 49.43 -7.54
CA LEU A 556 -9.80 49.19 -8.78
C LEU A 556 -10.91 48.17 -8.51
N ASP A 557 -12.06 48.79 -8.29
CA ASP A 557 -13.46 48.43 -8.50
C ASP A 557 -13.87 47.07 -9.13
N GLU A 558 -15.04 46.67 -8.62
CA GLU A 558 -16.17 45.91 -9.17
C GLU A 558 -16.23 45.58 -10.68
N GLU A 559 -16.97 44.49 -10.95
CA GLU A 559 -17.49 43.95 -12.22
C GLU A 559 -16.67 42.89 -12.96
N LEU A 560 -16.93 41.60 -12.65
CA LEU A 560 -17.53 40.59 -13.57
C LEU A 560 -17.73 39.22 -12.89
#